data_AF-A0A928GYC0-F1
#
_entry.id   AF-A0A928GYC0-F1
#
_cell.length_a   1.000
_cell.length_b   1.000
_cell.length_c   1.000
_cell.angle_alpha   90.00
_cell.angle_beta   90.00
_cell.angle_gamma   90.00
#
_symmetry.space_group_name_H-M   'P 1'
#
loop_
_entity.id
_entity.type
_entity.pdbx_description
1 polymer ?
#
loop_
_entity_poly.entity_id
_entity_poly.type
_entity_poly.pdbx_seq_one_letter_code
_entity_poly.pdbx_strand_id
1 'polypeptide(L)'
;MAQFIFSCPFCRQQFVVADEMIGQNVTCPNCRNVSAIQRSLQPLPASRDPNLVMLILGILSLILWIIPLFTLPIPIIGFIMSYNKNYRLGIILNTAGFGVSILWTIVCMLAAMD
;
A
#
# COMPACT_ATOMS: atom_id res chain seq x y z
N MET A 1 8.97 13.19 -42.50
CA MET A 1 10.14 13.29 -41.59
C MET A 1 9.58 13.69 -40.23
N ALA A 2 9.58 12.79 -39.26
CA ALA A 2 9.05 13.08 -37.93
C ALA A 2 10.18 13.68 -37.07
N GLN A 3 9.85 14.77 -36.39
CA GLN A 3 10.76 15.55 -35.56
C GLN A 3 10.12 15.65 -34.17
N PHE A 4 10.91 15.51 -33.11
CA PHE A 4 10.42 15.61 -31.75
C PHE A 4 11.31 16.56 -30.93
N ILE A 5 10.74 17.11 -29.86
CA ILE A 5 11.44 18.06 -29.00
C ILE A 5 12.22 17.27 -27.95
N PHE A 6 13.55 17.41 -27.98
CA PHE A 6 14.44 16.83 -26.98
C PHE A 6 14.97 17.91 -26.04
N SER A 7 14.89 17.64 -24.75
CA SER A 7 15.43 18.53 -23.70
C SER A 7 16.83 18.07 -23.30
N CYS A 8 17.83 18.93 -23.49
CA CYS A 8 19.21 18.61 -23.09
C CYS A 8 19.32 18.47 -21.55
N PRO A 9 19.92 17.40 -21.01
CA PRO A 9 20.06 17.22 -19.57
C PRO A 9 21.03 18.22 -18.91
N PHE A 10 21.96 18.81 -19.69
CA PHE A 10 23.00 19.70 -19.16
C PHE A 10 22.57 21.16 -19.09
N CYS A 11 21.88 21.66 -20.11
CA CYS A 11 21.46 23.06 -20.19
C CYS A 11 19.95 23.27 -20.15
N ARG A 12 19.16 22.19 -20.14
CA ARG A 12 17.69 22.21 -20.23
C ARG A 12 17.12 22.92 -21.47
N GLN A 13 17.97 23.23 -22.45
CA GLN A 13 17.52 23.77 -23.74
C GLN A 13 16.71 22.69 -24.46
N GLN A 14 15.53 23.06 -24.92
CA GLN A 14 14.71 22.25 -25.81
C GLN A 14 15.13 22.52 -27.25
N PHE A 15 15.42 21.47 -28.01
CA PHE A 15 15.74 21.58 -29.43
C PHE A 15 15.09 20.45 -30.21
N VAL A 16 14.82 20.72 -31.48
CA VAL A 16 14.14 19.79 -32.36
C VAL A 16 15.15 18.80 -32.91
N VAL A 17 14.87 17.50 -32.78
CA VAL A 17 15.72 16.43 -33.27
C VAL A 17 14.90 15.50 -34.16
N ALA A 18 15.53 14.98 -35.21
CA ALA A 18 14.90 14.01 -36.09
C ALA A 18 14.81 12.64 -35.41
N ASP A 19 13.70 11.91 -35.64
CA ASP A 19 13.48 10.55 -35.11
C ASP A 19 14.60 9.56 -35.47
N GLU A 20 15.30 9.80 -36.59
CA GLU A 20 16.44 8.98 -37.04
C GLU A 20 17.68 9.10 -36.16
N MET A 21 17.77 10.15 -35.33
CA MET A 21 18.89 10.36 -34.39
C MET A 21 18.65 9.69 -33.03
N ILE A 22 17.53 8.99 -32.85
CA ILE A 22 17.23 8.18 -31.66
C ILE A 22 18.20 6.99 -31.62
N GLY A 23 18.98 6.90 -30.56
CA GLY A 23 20.07 5.93 -30.38
C GLY A 23 21.44 6.49 -30.78
N GLN A 24 21.51 7.72 -31.28
CA GLN A 24 22.76 8.38 -31.68
C GLN A 24 23.17 9.47 -30.70
N ASN A 25 24.47 9.76 -30.68
CA ASN A 25 25.05 10.83 -29.88
C ASN A 25 24.81 12.17 -30.58
N VAL A 26 24.01 13.05 -29.97
CA VAL A 26 23.77 14.39 -30.49
C VAL A 26 24.52 15.42 -29.67
N THR A 27 25.11 16.39 -30.35
CA THR A 27 25.77 17.54 -29.72
C THR A 27 24.74 18.66 -29.54
N CYS A 28 24.55 19.10 -28.30
CA CYS A 28 23.61 20.19 -28.04
C CYS A 28 24.14 21.51 -28.63
N PRO A 29 23.34 22.28 -29.40
CA PRO A 29 23.79 23.54 -29.99
C PRO A 29 24.07 24.64 -28.96
N ASN A 30 23.48 24.56 -27.76
CA ASN A 30 23.67 25.57 -26.71
C ASN A 30 24.91 25.28 -25.84
N CYS A 31 25.00 24.09 -25.24
CA CYS A 31 26.08 23.77 -24.30
C CYS A 31 27.23 22.95 -24.89
N ARG A 32 27.11 22.50 -26.16
CA ARG A 32 28.07 21.63 -26.86
C ARG A 32 28.36 20.29 -26.17
N ASN A 33 27.58 19.93 -25.15
CA ASN A 33 27.67 18.61 -24.54
C ASN A 33 27.05 17.55 -25.44
N VAL A 34 27.69 16.40 -25.48
CA VAL A 34 27.22 15.22 -26.23
C VAL A 34 26.30 14.42 -25.32
N SER A 35 25.05 14.22 -25.73
CA SER A 35 24.09 13.37 -25.03
C SER A 35 23.48 12.35 -25.98
N ALA A 36 23.41 11.09 -25.56
CA ALA A 36 22.71 10.07 -26.32
C ALA A 36 21.19 10.26 -26.18
N ILE A 37 20.48 10.26 -27.30
CA ILE A 37 19.02 10.24 -27.30
C ILE A 37 18.58 8.80 -27.15
N GLN A 38 18.02 8.43 -26.01
CA GLN A 38 17.44 7.10 -25.84
C GLN A 38 15.93 7.19 -25.98
N ARG A 39 15.35 6.31 -26.81
CA ARG A 39 13.91 6.04 -26.73
C ARG A 39 13.70 5.36 -25.38
N SER A 40 13.21 6.13 -24.41
CA SER A 40 12.79 5.55 -23.15
C SER A 40 11.54 4.71 -23.43
N LEU A 41 11.75 3.43 -23.75
CA LEU A 41 10.76 2.39 -23.54
C LEU A 41 10.67 2.16 -22.02
N GLN A 42 10.26 3.17 -21.27
CA GLN A 42 9.84 2.95 -19.89
C GLN A 42 8.49 2.23 -19.98
N PRO A 43 8.37 0.98 -19.50
CA PRO A 43 7.06 0.42 -19.20
C PRO A 43 6.39 1.41 -18.26
N LEU A 44 5.15 1.80 -18.58
CA LEU A 44 4.37 2.70 -17.72
C LEU A 44 4.54 2.24 -16.27
N PRO A 45 5.07 3.09 -15.36
CA PRO A 45 5.09 2.74 -13.96
C PRO A 45 3.61 2.61 -13.55
N ALA A 46 3.20 1.40 -13.18
CA ALA A 46 1.92 1.20 -12.52
C ALA A 46 1.93 2.10 -11.29
N SER A 47 1.17 3.20 -11.36
CA SER A 47 1.04 4.19 -10.29
C SER A 47 0.40 3.51 -9.08
N ARG A 48 1.20 2.82 -8.28
CA ARG A 48 0.82 2.34 -6.97
C ARG A 48 0.99 3.52 -6.03
N ASP A 49 -0.08 4.26 -5.78
CA ASP A 49 -0.09 5.33 -4.78
C ASP A 49 0.30 4.75 -3.41
N PRO A 50 1.52 5.03 -2.92
CA PRO A 50 2.00 4.45 -1.66
C PRO A 50 1.18 4.94 -0.46
N ASN A 51 0.51 6.10 -0.60
CA ASN A 51 -0.36 6.69 0.42
C ASN A 51 -1.61 5.85 0.71
N LEU A 52 -2.21 5.24 -0.33
CA LEU A 52 -3.40 4.39 -0.16
C LEU A 52 -3.02 3.07 0.52
N VAL A 53 -1.88 2.50 0.15
CA VAL A 53 -1.35 1.27 0.77
C VAL A 53 -1.02 1.52 2.24
N MET A 54 -0.34 2.63 2.56
CA MET A 54 -0.03 3.03 3.95
C MET A 54 -1.30 3.28 4.78
N LEU A 55 -2.33 3.90 4.19
CA LEU A 55 -3.61 4.14 4.86
C LEU A 55 -4.32 2.81 5.17
N ILE A 56 -4.38 1.88 4.22
CA ILE A 56 -4.98 0.56 4.41
C ILE A 56 -4.25 -0.21 5.51
N LEU A 57 -2.91 -0.26 5.47
CA LEU A 57 -2.09 -0.93 6.49
C LEU A 57 -2.30 -0.32 7.88
N GLY A 58 -2.42 1.01 7.96
CA GLY A 58 -2.70 1.73 9.20
C GLY A 58 -4.08 1.38 9.78
N ILE A 59 -5.11 1.38 8.95
CA ILE A 59 -6.47 1.00 9.36
C ILE A 59 -6.52 -0.48 9.77
N LEU A 60 -5.88 -1.38 9.03
CA LEU A 60 -5.82 -2.80 9.35
C LEU A 60 -5.17 -3.02 10.72
N SER A 61 -4.06 -2.33 10.99
CA SER A 61 -3.35 -2.37 12.28
C SER A 61 -4.19 -1.83 13.42
N LEU A 62 -4.92 -0.73 13.20
CA LEU A 62 -5.82 -0.15 14.19
C LEU A 62 -6.97 -1.12 14.54
N ILE A 63 -7.59 -1.73 13.53
CA ILE A 63 -8.69 -2.69 13.70
C ILE A 63 -8.18 -3.94 14.44
N LEU A 64 -7.03 -4.49 14.05
CA LEU A 64 -6.42 -5.64 14.73
C LEU A 64 -6.17 -5.36 16.23
N TRP A 65 -5.81 -4.13 16.59
CA TRP A 65 -5.52 -3.75 17.97
C TRP A 65 -6.78 -3.44 18.80
N ILE A 66 -7.86 -3.00 18.15
CA ILE A 66 -9.11 -2.66 18.83
C ILE A 66 -9.93 -3.89 19.20
N ILE A 67 -9.79 -5.00 18.46
CA ILE A 67 -10.52 -6.24 18.70
C ILE A 67 -10.26 -6.83 20.10
N PRO A 68 -8.99 -6.97 20.58
CA PRO A 68 -8.68 -7.36 21.96
C PRO A 68 -9.35 -6.48 23.03
N LEU A 69 -9.48 -5.18 22.76
CA LEU A 69 -10.08 -4.21 23.68
C LEU A 69 -11.60 -4.39 23.77
N PHE A 70 -12.28 -4.69 22.65
CA PHE A 70 -13.72 -4.96 22.62
C PHE A 70 -14.09 -6.40 23.02
N THR A 71 -13.17 -7.35 22.93
CA THR A 71 -13.36 -8.72 23.42
C THR A 71 -13.27 -8.84 24.94
N LEU A 72 -12.78 -7.82 25.64
CA LEU A 72 -12.70 -7.76 27.10
C LEU A 72 -14.02 -7.37 27.81
N PRO A 73 -14.84 -6.42 27.33
CA PRO A 73 -16.12 -6.10 27.95
C PRO A 73 -17.21 -7.19 27.75
N ILE A 74 -17.16 -7.95 26.65
CA ILE A 74 -18.11 -9.06 26.39
C ILE A 74 -18.10 -10.13 27.51
N PRO A 75 -16.94 -10.68 27.94
CA PRO A 75 -16.88 -11.65 29.02
C PRO A 75 -17.23 -11.03 30.38
N ILE A 76 -16.97 -9.74 30.60
CA ILE A 76 -17.38 -9.03 31.82
C ILE A 76 -18.91 -8.96 31.91
N ILE A 77 -19.58 -8.58 30.82
CA ILE A 77 -21.05 -8.55 30.74
C ILE A 77 -21.61 -9.97 30.86
N GLY A 78 -21.01 -10.93 30.16
CA GLY A 78 -21.38 -12.35 30.26
C GLY A 78 -21.26 -12.89 31.68
N PHE A 79 -20.22 -12.50 32.41
CA PHE A 79 -20.01 -12.87 33.81
C PHE A 79 -21.06 -12.25 34.72
N ILE A 80 -21.34 -10.95 34.58
CA ILE A 80 -22.40 -10.26 35.35
C ILE A 80 -23.77 -10.90 35.09
N MET A 81 -24.10 -11.19 33.83
CA MET A 81 -25.35 -11.86 33.46
C MET A 81 -25.41 -13.32 33.93
N SER A 82 -24.25 -13.96 34.11
CA SER A 82 -24.14 -15.30 34.67
C SER A 82 -24.53 -15.39 36.14
N TYR A 83 -24.39 -14.30 36.91
CA TYR A 83 -24.83 -14.23 38.30
C TYR A 83 -26.34 -13.99 38.45
N ASN A 84 -27.04 -13.63 37.37
CA ASN A 84 -28.48 -13.47 37.38
C ASN A 84 -29.18 -14.77 36.90
N LYS A 85 -30.51 -14.87 37.02
CA LYS A 85 -31.31 -16.05 36.61
C LYS A 85 -31.14 -16.51 35.13
N ASN A 86 -30.37 -15.77 34.32
CA ASN A 86 -30.12 -16.01 32.89
C ASN A 86 -28.70 -16.53 32.59
N TYR A 87 -28.17 -17.42 33.42
CA TYR A 87 -26.79 -17.94 33.31
C TYR A 87 -26.44 -18.60 31.97
N ARG A 88 -27.42 -19.20 31.28
CA ARG A 88 -27.20 -19.82 29.97
C ARG A 88 -26.76 -18.80 28.91
N LEU A 89 -27.36 -17.62 28.89
CA LEU A 89 -26.98 -16.55 27.97
C LEU A 89 -25.57 -16.04 28.27
N GLY A 90 -25.24 -15.86 29.55
CA GLY A 90 -23.90 -15.44 29.98
C GLY A 90 -22.79 -16.41 29.53
N ILE A 91 -23.00 -17.72 29.71
CA ILE A 91 -22.05 -18.76 29.28
C ILE A 91 -21.87 -18.75 27.76
N ILE A 92 -22.95 -18.65 26.98
CA ILE A 92 -22.90 -18.64 25.50
C ILE A 92 -22.15 -17.41 24.99
N LEU A 93 -22.45 -16.22 25.55
CA LEU A 93 -21.74 -14.99 25.17
C LEU A 93 -20.25 -15.06 25.49
N ASN A 94 -19.89 -15.66 26.62
CA ASN A 94 -18.50 -15.79 27.03
C ASN A 94 -17.73 -16.78 26.14
N THR A 95 -18.30 -17.96 25.87
CA THR A 95 -17.69 -18.94 24.96
C THR A 95 -17.57 -18.41 23.52
N ALA A 96 -18.59 -17.72 23.01
CA ALA A 96 -18.53 -17.09 21.70
C ALA A 96 -17.46 -15.99 21.61
N GLY A 97 -17.37 -15.11 22.62
CA GLY A 97 -16.38 -14.05 22.67
C GLY A 97 -14.94 -14.59 22.68
N PHE A 98 -14.66 -15.59 23.51
CA PHE A 98 -13.35 -16.26 23.53
C PHE A 98 -13.04 -16.96 22.21
N GLY A 99 -14.01 -17.68 21.63
CA GLY A 99 -13.85 -18.39 20.36
C GLY A 99 -13.47 -17.45 19.21
N VAL A 100 -14.18 -16.32 19.07
CA VAL A 100 -13.88 -15.31 18.04
C VAL A 100 -12.50 -14.69 18.26
N SER A 101 -12.13 -14.42 19.51
CA SER A 101 -10.81 -13.85 19.85
C SER A 101 -9.66 -14.78 19.43
N ILE A 102 -9.80 -16.09 19.72
CA ILE A 102 -8.81 -17.11 19.36
C ILE A 102 -8.74 -17.31 17.85
N LEU A 103 -9.89 -17.37 17.17
CA LEU A 103 -9.92 -17.51 15.71
C LEU A 103 -9.20 -16.32 15.03
N TRP A 104 -9.45 -15.11 15.53
CA TRP A 104 -8.83 -13.90 15.00
C TRP A 104 -7.31 -13.87 15.20
N THR A 105 -6.81 -14.26 16.38
CA THR A 105 -5.35 -14.32 16.62
C THR A 105 -4.67 -15.37 15.73
N ILE A 106 -5.32 -16.50 15.46
CA ILE A 106 -4.82 -17.50 14.51
C ILE A 106 -4.73 -16.91 13.10
N VAL A 107 -5.78 -16.23 12.63
CA VAL A 107 -5.78 -15.56 11.31
C VAL A 107 -4.67 -14.52 11.23
N CYS A 108 -4.44 -13.75 12.30
CA CYS A 108 -3.35 -12.77 12.34
C CYS A 108 -1.97 -13.45 12.22
N MET A 109 -1.76 -14.58 12.90
CA MET A 109 -0.49 -15.31 12.83
C MET A 109 -0.26 -15.92 11.44
N LEU A 110 -1.29 -16.47 10.81
CA LEU A 110 -1.21 -16.99 9.45
C LEU A 110 -0.91 -15.89 8.44
N ALA A 111 -1.57 -14.73 8.55
CA ALA A 111 -1.33 -13.58 7.68
C ALA A 111 0.07 -12.97 7.86
N ALA A 112 0.76 -13.24 8.97
CA ALA A 112 2.14 -12.80 9.19
C ALA A 112 3.18 -13.77 8.60
N MET A 113 2.77 -14.97 8.17
CA MET A 113 3.65 -15.99 7.60
C MET A 113 3.75 -15.94 6.06
N ASP A 114 2.83 -15.23 5.39
CA ASP A 114 2.85 -14.94 3.95
C ASP A 114 3.60 -13.62 3.64
#